data_AF-A0AB34K470-F1
#
_entry.id   AF-A0AB34K470-F1
#
_cell.length_a   1.000
_cell.length_b   1.000
_cell.length_c   1.000
_cell.angle_alpha   90.00
_cell.angle_beta   90.00
_cell.angle_gamma   90.00
#
_symmetry.space_group_name_H-M   'P 1'
#
loop_
_entity.id
_entity.type
_entity.pdbx_description
1 polymer ?
#
loop_
_entity_poly.entity_id
_entity_poly.type
_entity_poly.pdbx_seq_one_letter_code
_entity_poly.pdbx_strand_id
1 'polypeptide(L)'
;MAPKKKANPRTQYFQAIKEQKIESLRWCLRHGGITLRSEDDDGHTGIQLAAAGGFTSALEVMLEMINKGLGTQEDVEIADEEGRTPLMMAAYNGKFDAVRMLVILGKAKLDTKSDAGKTACDYARERRHEAVLAFLKDPKAWKPPAEEVEEEDEEEEAKKKIFKASQKLGTAVNKQEEVHRAKVEAAEALERDLAAVAVEKLEWPEIGVVIQETRRELSLKGKPPVAGPRGPIDPALWGCVCLYELRLELADKVLVELPSEVSRLHDLTTLIVSHNALRSLPESIGTLKKLKNFEAANNQLVELPQSFSLLKQLQVLDVTGNQLTSLSPIASLESLVAVKAGDNKLTELPLAFEALEHLATYAAPANQITTFERGLGCCQQLQMIDLAGNKITEVPIELGNLTVKKLQSVVLKGNPLRDARIRRFVEDDSPTLVKDLLNHVRKNGFKGEAPPSKGGGKKGKKGKNKASAQAEELEDDGEDNIAALLAAMGKGSDDEDDVEVS
;
A
#
# COMPACT_ATOMS: atom_id res chain seq x y z
N MET A 1 -14.67 21.69 25.97
CA MET A 1 -13.56 20.72 26.05
C MET A 1 -12.36 21.36 25.39
N ALA A 2 -11.27 21.60 26.12
CA ALA A 2 -10.06 22.19 25.57
C ALA A 2 -9.43 21.26 24.52
N PRO A 3 -8.80 21.79 23.46
CA PRO A 3 -8.12 20.96 22.46
C PRO A 3 -6.94 20.26 23.13
N LYS A 4 -6.90 18.92 23.07
CA LYS A 4 -5.74 18.14 23.50
C LYS A 4 -4.55 18.58 22.64
N LYS A 5 -3.62 19.34 23.23
CA LYS A 5 -2.30 19.63 22.62
C LYS A 5 -1.75 18.31 22.09
N LYS A 6 -1.44 18.23 20.79
CA LYS A 6 -0.72 17.07 20.20
C LYS A 6 0.51 16.83 21.08
N ALA A 7 0.57 15.67 21.74
CA ALA A 7 1.69 15.33 22.60
C ALA A 7 2.96 15.31 21.76
N ASN A 8 4.05 15.87 22.28
CA ASN A 8 5.35 15.79 21.62
C ASN A 8 5.69 14.31 21.40
N PRO A 9 6.00 13.87 20.16
CA PRO A 9 6.32 12.48 19.86
C PRO A 9 7.37 11.89 20.81
N ARG A 10 8.38 12.68 21.21
CA ARG A 10 9.44 12.27 22.14
C ARG A 10 8.87 11.92 23.52
N THR A 11 8.04 12.78 24.10
CA THR A 11 7.38 12.52 25.38
C THR A 11 6.44 11.32 25.29
N GLN A 12 5.74 11.17 24.16
CA GLN A 12 4.85 10.03 23.91
C GLN A 12 5.62 8.71 23.83
N TYR A 13 6.80 8.70 23.22
CA TYR A 13 7.67 7.53 23.13
C TYR A 13 8.13 7.06 24.51
N PHE A 14 8.71 7.94 25.34
CA PHE A 14 9.17 7.56 26.68
C PHE A 14 8.02 7.19 27.61
N GLN A 15 6.87 7.84 27.48
CA GLN A 15 5.67 7.45 28.22
C GLN A 15 5.18 6.06 27.79
N ALA A 16 5.21 5.74 26.49
CA ALA A 16 4.82 4.43 25.98
C ALA A 16 5.74 3.30 26.48
N ILE A 17 7.03 3.58 26.69
CA ILE A 17 7.97 2.62 27.31
C ILE A 17 7.58 2.36 28.76
N LYS A 18 7.41 3.42 29.56
CA LYS A 18 7.06 3.32 30.99
C LYS A 18 5.70 2.66 31.21
N GLU A 19 4.73 2.90 30.32
CA GLU A 19 3.39 2.31 30.36
C GLU A 19 3.27 0.97 29.61
N GLN A 20 4.35 0.47 29.00
CA GLN A 20 4.37 -0.74 28.16
C GLN A 20 3.32 -0.76 27.03
N LYS A 21 3.02 0.40 26.44
CA LYS A 21 2.08 0.54 25.31
C LYS A 21 2.77 0.24 23.98
N ILE A 22 2.81 -1.04 23.62
CA ILE A 22 3.56 -1.58 22.47
C ILE A 22 3.19 -0.93 21.13
N GLU A 23 1.90 -0.72 20.87
CA GLU A 23 1.46 -0.13 19.59
C GLU A 23 1.85 1.34 19.48
N SER A 24 1.82 2.09 20.59
CA SER A 24 2.31 3.47 20.64
C SER A 24 3.83 3.53 20.46
N LEU A 25 4.55 2.59 21.06
CA LEU A 25 6.01 2.46 20.90
C LEU A 25 6.40 2.18 19.45
N ARG A 26 5.73 1.21 18.80
CA ARG A 26 5.95 0.86 17.38
C ARG A 26 5.66 2.02 16.45
N TRP A 27 4.57 2.75 16.70
CA TRP A 27 4.21 3.92 15.92
C TRP A 27 5.26 5.04 16.04
N CYS A 28 5.72 5.34 17.26
CA CYS A 28 6.76 6.35 17.50
C CYS A 28 8.09 6.02 16.77
N LEU A 29 8.51 4.75 16.77
CA LEU A 29 9.75 4.32 16.10
C LEU A 29 9.64 4.26 14.57
N ARG A 30 8.44 4.05 14.00
CA ARG A 30 8.25 3.95 12.54
C ARG A 30 7.86 5.26 11.86
N HIS A 31 7.05 6.06 12.55
CA HIS A 31 6.40 7.24 11.98
C HIS A 31 6.65 8.52 12.80
N GLY A 32 7.10 8.39 14.05
CA GLY A 32 7.30 9.51 14.96
C GLY A 32 8.64 10.25 14.80
N GLY A 33 9.52 9.81 13.89
CA GLY A 33 10.85 10.42 13.68
C GLY A 33 11.83 10.20 14.83
N ILE A 34 11.56 9.23 15.71
CA ILE A 34 12.37 8.92 16.90
C ILE A 34 13.27 7.74 16.59
N THR A 35 14.54 7.88 16.92
CA THR A 35 15.53 6.82 16.81
C THR A 35 15.75 6.13 18.15
N LEU A 36 16.30 4.91 18.14
CA LEU A 36 16.67 4.20 19.39
C LEU A 36 17.72 4.97 20.21
N ARG A 37 18.46 5.89 19.56
CA ARG A 37 19.46 6.79 20.16
C ARG A 37 18.86 8.06 20.75
N SER A 38 17.55 8.27 20.60
CA SER A 38 16.90 9.43 21.22
C SER A 38 16.93 9.26 22.73
N GLU A 39 17.41 10.28 23.43
CA GLU A 39 17.52 10.33 24.89
C GLU A 39 16.27 10.97 25.51
N ASP A 40 15.98 10.72 26.78
CA ASP A 40 14.98 11.47 27.55
C ASP A 40 15.58 12.77 28.11
N ASP A 41 14.86 13.44 29.02
CA ASP A 41 15.34 14.68 29.64
C ASP A 41 16.49 14.42 30.65
N ASP A 42 16.69 13.15 31.04
CA ASP A 42 17.73 12.69 31.96
C ASP A 42 18.94 12.08 31.21
N GLY A 43 18.96 12.14 29.87
CA GLY A 43 20.05 11.61 29.04
C GLY A 43 20.00 10.10 28.79
N HIS A 44 18.89 9.43 29.11
CA HIS A 44 18.75 7.99 28.93
C HIS A 44 18.04 7.62 27.63
N THR A 45 18.60 6.67 26.90
CA THR A 45 17.94 6.08 25.72
C THR A 45 16.76 5.20 26.09
N GLY A 46 15.87 4.96 25.12
CA GLY A 46 14.71 4.10 25.34
C GLY A 46 15.06 2.67 25.78
N ILE A 47 16.17 2.11 25.27
CA ILE A 47 16.65 0.78 25.63
C ILE A 47 17.19 0.76 27.06
N GLN A 48 17.93 1.79 27.48
CA GLN A 48 18.42 1.93 28.85
C GLN A 48 17.27 1.99 29.86
N LEU A 49 16.22 2.78 29.56
CA LEU A 49 15.04 2.87 30.41
C LEU A 49 14.26 1.54 30.47
N ALA A 50 14.10 0.87 29.34
CA ALA A 50 13.44 -0.44 29.28
C ALA A 50 14.22 -1.49 30.09
N ALA A 51 15.55 -1.49 29.98
CA ALA A 51 16.44 -2.39 30.69
C ALA A 51 16.45 -2.12 32.20
N ALA A 52 16.55 -0.85 32.61
CA ALA A 52 16.54 -0.45 34.01
C ALA A 52 15.19 -0.77 34.69
N GLY A 53 14.07 -0.51 34.01
CA GLY A 53 12.72 -0.79 34.51
C GLY A 53 12.33 -2.27 34.48
N GLY A 54 12.99 -3.07 33.65
CA GLY A 54 12.60 -4.46 33.39
C GLY A 54 11.36 -4.56 32.49
N PHE A 55 11.16 -3.60 31.59
CA PHE A 55 10.03 -3.57 30.67
C PHE A 55 10.29 -4.51 29.49
N THR A 56 10.13 -5.81 29.71
CA THR A 56 10.43 -6.88 28.75
C THR A 56 9.72 -6.68 27.42
N SER A 57 8.44 -6.34 27.43
CA SER A 57 7.64 -6.12 26.22
C SER A 57 8.17 -4.96 25.36
N ALA A 58 8.58 -3.86 25.99
CA ALA A 58 9.17 -2.72 25.28
C ALA A 58 10.57 -3.05 24.74
N LEU A 59 11.36 -3.77 25.54
CA LEU A 59 12.69 -4.22 25.17
C LEU A 59 12.65 -5.21 23.99
N GLU A 60 11.65 -6.10 23.95
CA GLU A 60 11.42 -7.04 22.84
C GLU A 60 11.25 -6.30 21.52
N VAL A 61 10.37 -5.30 21.50
CA VAL A 61 10.09 -4.49 20.31
C VAL A 61 11.34 -3.75 19.84
N MET A 62 12.11 -3.18 20.75
CA MET A 62 13.34 -2.46 20.39
C MET A 62 14.40 -3.42 19.81
N LEU A 63 14.59 -4.59 20.43
CA LEU A 63 15.52 -5.61 19.94
C LEU A 63 15.05 -6.26 18.62
N GLU A 64 13.74 -6.44 18.44
CA GLU A 64 13.11 -6.89 17.19
C GLU A 64 13.41 -5.89 16.05
N MET A 65 13.29 -4.60 16.32
CA MET A 65 13.54 -3.54 15.33
C MET A 65 15.03 -3.46 14.96
N ILE A 66 15.95 -3.66 15.90
CA ILE A 66 17.40 -3.77 15.64
C ILE A 66 17.67 -4.96 14.72
N ASN A 67 17.14 -6.14 15.05
CA ASN A 67 17.32 -7.35 14.24
C ASN A 67 16.70 -7.25 12.83
N LYS A 68 15.68 -6.40 12.64
CA LYS A 68 15.05 -6.11 11.34
C LYS A 68 15.74 -5.00 10.54
N GLY A 69 16.89 -4.49 11.01
CA GLY A 69 17.70 -3.51 10.28
C GLY A 69 17.24 -2.04 10.42
N LEU A 70 16.34 -1.74 11.36
CA LEU A 70 15.96 -0.36 11.71
C LEU A 70 16.89 0.29 12.76
N GLY A 71 17.86 -0.47 13.28
CA GLY A 71 18.91 -0.02 14.20
C GLY A 71 20.19 -0.83 13.99
N THR A 72 21.26 -0.49 14.71
CA THR A 72 22.53 -1.22 14.66
C THR A 72 22.78 -1.97 15.95
N GLN A 73 23.64 -2.99 15.91
CA GLN A 73 24.03 -3.73 17.11
C GLN A 73 24.72 -2.84 18.16
N GLU A 74 25.27 -1.70 17.74
CA GLU A 74 25.84 -0.68 18.62
C GLU A 74 24.79 -0.02 19.52
N ASP A 75 23.51 -0.04 19.12
CA ASP A 75 22.42 0.57 19.91
C ASP A 75 22.15 -0.18 21.23
N VAL A 76 22.48 -1.48 21.28
CA VAL A 76 22.36 -2.30 22.50
C VAL A 76 23.49 -1.99 23.50
N GLU A 77 24.59 -1.40 23.03
CA GLU A 77 25.78 -1.10 23.82
C GLU A 77 25.90 0.38 24.20
N ILE A 78 24.87 1.20 23.94
CA ILE A 78 24.91 2.63 24.28
C ILE A 78 25.06 2.81 25.78
N ALA A 79 26.15 3.46 26.17
CA ALA A 79 26.45 3.79 27.55
C ALA A 79 25.78 5.10 27.97
N ASP A 80 25.45 5.24 29.25
CA ASP A 80 25.06 6.52 29.86
C ASP A 80 26.29 7.36 30.22
N GLU A 81 26.07 8.51 30.87
CA GLU A 81 27.13 9.42 31.32
C GLU A 81 28.13 8.79 32.32
N GLU A 82 27.82 7.62 32.92
CA GLU A 82 28.70 6.87 33.82
C GLU A 82 29.36 5.66 33.12
N GLY A 83 29.23 5.54 31.79
CA GLY A 83 29.75 4.43 31.01
C GLY A 83 28.94 3.14 31.15
N ARG A 84 27.73 3.17 31.73
CA ARG A 84 26.93 1.97 32.01
C ARG A 84 26.08 1.58 30.81
N THR A 85 26.25 0.35 30.34
CA THR A 85 25.41 -0.21 29.27
C THR A 85 24.01 -0.59 29.77
N PRO A 86 23.01 -0.80 28.89
CA PRO A 86 21.68 -1.25 29.30
C PRO A 86 21.73 -2.58 30.07
N LEU A 87 22.67 -3.46 29.71
CA LEU A 87 22.91 -4.72 30.43
C LEU A 87 23.36 -4.48 31.87
N MET A 88 24.27 -3.52 32.10
CA MET A 88 24.72 -3.16 33.44
C MET A 88 23.58 -2.57 34.27
N MET A 89 22.72 -1.74 33.68
CA MET A 89 21.55 -1.17 34.35
C MET A 89 20.53 -2.25 34.74
N ALA A 90 20.24 -3.20 33.84
CA ALA A 90 19.36 -4.34 34.14
C ALA A 90 19.95 -5.24 35.24
N ALA A 91 21.27 -5.48 35.19
CA ALA A 91 21.98 -6.28 36.18
C ALA A 91 22.02 -5.61 37.57
N TYR A 92 22.21 -4.30 37.61
CA TYR A 92 22.16 -3.50 38.85
C TYR A 92 20.79 -3.54 39.51
N ASN A 93 19.72 -3.40 38.72
CA ASN A 93 18.34 -3.43 39.20
C ASN A 93 17.77 -4.85 39.40
N GLY A 94 18.56 -5.90 39.13
CA GLY A 94 18.14 -7.29 39.33
C GLY A 94 17.05 -7.77 38.39
N LYS A 95 16.92 -7.14 37.21
CA LYS A 95 15.87 -7.45 36.23
C LYS A 95 16.26 -8.66 35.39
N PHE A 96 16.05 -9.86 35.94
CA PHE A 96 16.45 -11.13 35.33
C PHE A 96 15.99 -11.28 33.87
N ASP A 97 14.72 -11.06 33.57
CA ASP A 97 14.21 -11.21 32.21
C ASP A 97 14.79 -10.19 31.23
N ALA A 98 15.05 -8.95 31.68
CA ALA A 98 15.69 -7.94 30.83
C ALA A 98 17.16 -8.31 30.54
N VAL A 99 17.89 -8.81 31.55
CA VAL A 99 19.25 -9.34 31.37
C VAL A 99 19.25 -10.49 30.36
N ARG A 100 18.29 -11.43 30.49
CA ARG A 100 18.14 -12.55 29.57
C ARG A 100 17.88 -12.09 28.13
N MET A 101 16.94 -11.17 27.95
CA MET A 101 16.58 -10.62 26.64
C MET A 101 17.77 -9.90 25.97
N LEU A 102 18.51 -9.08 26.72
CA LEU A 102 19.68 -8.37 26.21
C LEU A 102 20.82 -9.32 25.81
N VAL A 103 21.05 -10.39 26.57
CA VAL A 103 22.12 -11.35 26.27
C VAL A 103 21.74 -12.30 25.13
N ILE A 104 20.51 -12.82 25.10
CA ILE A 104 20.08 -13.82 24.12
C ILE A 104 19.64 -13.17 22.80
N LEU A 105 18.74 -12.18 22.86
CA LEU A 105 18.18 -11.52 21.66
C LEU A 105 19.03 -10.33 21.23
N GLY A 106 19.55 -9.56 22.18
CA GLY A 106 20.38 -8.38 21.92
C GLY A 106 21.87 -8.67 21.73
N LYS A 107 22.33 -9.92 21.96
CA LYS A 107 23.75 -10.33 21.91
C LYS A 107 24.70 -9.34 22.59
N ALA A 108 24.27 -8.79 23.73
CA ALA A 108 25.03 -7.78 24.47
C ALA A 108 26.38 -8.34 24.96
N LYS A 109 27.41 -7.49 24.96
CA LYS A 109 28.76 -7.83 25.43
C LYS A 109 28.78 -7.91 26.96
N LEU A 110 29.29 -9.05 27.47
CA LEU A 110 29.37 -9.33 28.90
C LEU A 110 30.60 -8.71 29.58
N ASP A 111 31.63 -8.41 28.79
CA ASP A 111 32.95 -7.97 29.21
C ASP A 111 33.15 -6.45 29.17
N THR A 112 32.17 -5.70 28.64
CA THR A 112 32.17 -4.23 28.68
C THR A 112 32.30 -3.75 30.12
N LYS A 113 33.08 -2.68 30.33
CA LYS A 113 33.31 -2.06 31.64
C LYS A 113 32.75 -0.63 31.63
N SER A 114 32.13 -0.24 32.75
CA SER A 114 31.79 1.16 32.99
C SER A 114 33.02 2.01 33.29
N ASP A 115 32.84 3.32 33.43
CA ASP A 115 33.92 4.24 33.80
C ASP A 115 34.49 3.94 35.19
N ALA A 116 33.70 3.31 36.06
CA ALA A 116 34.14 2.76 37.35
C ALA A 116 34.90 1.42 37.22
N GLY A 117 35.13 0.93 36.01
CA GLY A 117 35.80 -0.34 35.71
C GLY A 117 34.97 -1.60 36.01
N LYS A 118 33.66 -1.45 36.28
CA LYS A 118 32.77 -2.55 36.69
C LYS A 118 32.05 -3.17 35.49
N THR A 119 31.94 -4.50 35.47
CA THR A 119 31.14 -5.26 34.50
C THR A 119 29.70 -5.46 34.99
N ALA A 120 28.80 -5.92 34.13
CA ALA A 120 27.43 -6.29 34.52
C ALA A 120 27.40 -7.35 35.66
N CYS A 121 28.35 -8.30 35.63
CA CYS A 121 28.56 -9.27 36.71
C CYS A 121 28.94 -8.61 38.04
N ASP A 122 29.75 -7.55 38.01
CA ASP A 122 30.18 -6.84 39.22
C ASP A 122 29.02 -6.05 39.84
N TYR A 123 28.20 -5.42 39.01
CA TYR A 123 26.98 -4.73 39.47
C TYR A 123 25.95 -5.70 40.05
N ALA A 124 25.73 -6.86 39.42
CA ALA A 124 24.86 -7.90 39.99
C ALA A 124 25.40 -8.46 41.32
N ARG A 125 26.74 -8.55 41.47
CA ARG A 125 27.40 -9.01 42.70
C ARG A 125 27.27 -8.00 43.84
N GLU A 126 27.46 -6.72 43.54
CA GLU A 126 27.34 -5.62 44.49
C GLU A 126 25.93 -5.56 45.09
N ARG A 127 24.90 -5.80 44.28
CA ARG A 127 23.50 -5.81 44.69
C ARG A 127 22.97 -7.19 45.14
N ARG A 128 23.82 -8.22 45.12
CA ARG A 128 23.51 -9.62 45.52
C ARG A 128 22.38 -10.28 44.73
N HIS A 129 22.31 -10.04 43.42
CA HIS A 129 21.32 -10.66 42.53
C HIS A 129 21.80 -12.03 42.04
N GLU A 130 21.59 -13.07 42.85
CA GLU A 130 22.13 -14.42 42.60
C GLU A 130 21.64 -15.06 41.29
N ALA A 131 20.36 -14.88 40.94
CA ALA A 131 19.79 -15.41 39.69
C ALA A 131 20.45 -14.78 38.45
N VAL A 132 20.69 -13.47 38.49
CA VAL A 132 21.37 -12.73 37.42
C VAL A 132 22.84 -13.17 37.33
N LEU A 133 23.52 -13.36 38.47
CA LEU A 133 24.90 -13.83 38.51
C LEU A 133 25.07 -15.25 37.96
N ALA A 134 24.13 -16.15 38.28
CA ALA A 134 24.14 -17.51 37.76
C ALA A 134 23.99 -17.50 36.23
N PHE A 135 23.07 -16.69 35.72
CA PHE A 135 22.84 -16.56 34.28
C PHE A 135 24.00 -15.90 33.53
N LEU A 136 24.57 -14.81 34.06
CA LEU A 136 25.69 -14.12 33.39
C LEU A 136 26.98 -14.97 33.36
N LYS A 137 27.15 -15.93 34.28
CA LYS A 137 28.28 -16.89 34.27
C LYS A 137 28.15 -17.95 33.19
N ASP A 138 26.94 -18.45 32.96
CA ASP A 138 26.65 -19.41 31.89
C ASP A 138 25.30 -19.14 31.21
N PRO A 139 25.27 -18.20 30.25
CA PRO A 139 24.04 -17.86 29.55
C PRO A 139 23.51 -18.99 28.66
N LYS A 140 24.36 -19.96 28.29
CA LYS A 140 24.02 -21.06 27.36
C LYS A 140 23.37 -22.24 28.07
N ALA A 141 23.58 -22.40 29.38
CA ALA A 141 22.99 -23.47 30.17
C ALA A 141 21.53 -23.24 30.56
N TRP A 142 21.01 -22.01 30.38
CA TRP A 142 19.65 -21.67 30.80
C TRP A 142 18.58 -22.30 29.88
N LYS A 143 17.64 -23.03 30.48
CA LYS A 143 16.43 -23.57 29.85
C LYS A 143 15.20 -22.94 30.53
N PRO A 144 14.10 -22.69 29.79
CA PRO A 144 12.88 -22.17 30.38
C PRO A 144 12.37 -23.15 31.46
N PRO A 145 11.86 -22.65 32.61
CA PRO A 145 11.27 -23.52 33.62
C PRO A 145 10.10 -24.29 33.01
N ALA A 146 10.07 -25.61 33.15
CA ALA A 146 8.87 -26.39 32.91
C ALA A 146 7.88 -26.07 34.03
N GLU A 147 6.67 -25.63 33.68
CA GLU A 147 5.58 -25.40 34.63
C GLU A 147 5.24 -26.72 35.33
N GLU A 148 5.53 -26.80 36.63
CA GLU A 148 4.94 -27.81 37.51
C GLU A 148 3.51 -27.38 37.82
N VAL A 149 2.54 -28.07 37.23
CA VAL A 149 1.14 -28.04 37.65
C VAL A 149 0.75 -29.47 38.01
N GLU A 150 0.37 -29.66 39.27
CA GLU A 150 -0.14 -30.92 39.81
C GLU A 150 -1.44 -31.35 39.11
N GLU A 151 -1.61 -32.67 39.05
CA GLU A 151 -2.57 -33.46 38.28
C GLU A 151 -4.05 -33.15 38.57
N GLU A 152 -4.91 -33.24 37.54
CA GLU A 152 -6.19 -33.96 37.59
C GLU A 152 -6.78 -34.17 36.16
N ASP A 153 -6.54 -35.36 35.62
CA ASP A 153 -7.34 -36.24 34.73
C ASP A 153 -8.05 -35.78 33.43
N GLU A 154 -8.08 -34.51 33.02
CA GLU A 154 -8.61 -34.12 31.69
C GLU A 154 -7.52 -33.96 30.61
N GLU A 155 -6.25 -34.08 31.00
CA GLU A 155 -5.11 -33.73 30.17
C GLU A 155 -4.62 -34.84 29.23
N GLU A 156 -4.97 -36.12 29.40
CA GLU A 156 -4.43 -37.21 28.57
C GLU A 156 -4.99 -37.19 27.12
N GLU A 157 -6.25 -36.80 26.96
CA GLU A 157 -6.88 -36.69 25.64
C GLU A 157 -6.50 -35.37 24.94
N ALA A 158 -6.32 -34.30 25.71
CA ALA A 158 -5.78 -33.03 25.25
C ALA A 158 -4.29 -33.17 24.90
N LYS A 159 -3.46 -33.86 25.70
CA LYS A 159 -2.04 -34.16 25.44
C LYS A 159 -1.87 -35.07 24.24
N LYS A 160 -2.75 -36.04 23.97
CA LYS A 160 -2.70 -36.81 22.71
C LYS A 160 -3.07 -35.97 21.48
N LYS A 161 -4.03 -35.04 21.60
CA LYS A 161 -4.38 -34.10 20.53
C LYS A 161 -3.29 -33.05 20.31
N ILE A 162 -2.70 -32.52 21.38
CA ILE A 162 -1.61 -31.55 21.39
C ILE A 162 -0.30 -32.21 20.96
N PHE A 163 0.00 -33.45 21.34
CA PHE A 163 1.18 -34.20 20.88
C PHE A 163 1.08 -34.54 19.40
N LYS A 164 -0.10 -34.97 18.91
CA LYS A 164 -0.35 -35.14 17.48
C LYS A 164 -0.34 -33.80 16.73
N ALA A 165 -0.82 -32.72 17.35
CA ALA A 165 -0.77 -31.37 16.78
C ALA A 165 0.65 -30.80 16.77
N SER A 166 1.50 -31.08 17.77
CA SER A 166 2.90 -30.66 17.89
C SER A 166 3.83 -31.53 17.05
N GLN A 167 3.53 -32.81 16.81
CA GLN A 167 4.19 -33.59 15.76
C GLN A 167 3.82 -33.05 14.38
N LYS A 168 2.55 -32.72 14.14
CA LYS A 168 2.12 -32.06 12.90
C LYS A 168 2.75 -30.68 12.75
N LEU A 169 2.85 -29.88 13.82
CA LEU A 169 3.49 -28.57 13.85
C LEU A 169 4.99 -28.69 13.63
N GLY A 170 5.66 -29.65 14.27
CA GLY A 170 7.09 -29.93 14.05
C GLY A 170 7.36 -30.35 12.61
N THR A 171 6.51 -31.19 12.01
CA THR A 171 6.60 -31.52 10.58
C THR A 171 6.15 -30.38 9.66
N ALA A 172 5.29 -29.47 10.12
CA ALA A 172 4.83 -28.31 9.36
C ALA A 172 5.83 -27.15 9.43
N VAL A 173 6.53 -26.99 10.55
CA VAL A 173 7.66 -26.08 10.75
C VAL A 173 8.87 -26.63 10.00
N ASN A 174 9.17 -27.94 10.06
CA ASN A 174 10.18 -28.53 9.17
C ASN A 174 9.78 -28.44 7.70
N LYS A 175 8.50 -28.58 7.34
CA LYS A 175 8.03 -28.33 5.97
C LYS A 175 8.07 -26.85 5.60
N GLN A 176 7.80 -25.93 6.52
CA GLN A 176 7.89 -24.49 6.27
C GLN A 176 9.35 -24.04 6.20
N GLU A 177 10.25 -24.63 6.98
CA GLU A 177 11.69 -24.43 6.93
C GLU A 177 12.30 -25.12 5.72
N GLU A 178 11.83 -26.30 5.30
CA GLU A 178 12.20 -26.92 4.02
C GLU A 178 11.65 -26.12 2.85
N VAL A 179 10.43 -25.60 2.92
CA VAL A 179 9.87 -24.73 1.88
C VAL A 179 10.57 -23.37 1.87
N HIS A 180 10.95 -22.82 3.02
CA HIS A 180 11.71 -21.58 3.10
C HIS A 180 13.15 -21.78 2.63
N ARG A 181 13.80 -22.87 3.03
CA ARG A 181 15.12 -23.28 2.56
C ARG A 181 15.09 -23.62 1.08
N ALA A 182 14.09 -24.32 0.57
CA ALA A 182 13.92 -24.59 -0.85
C ALA A 182 13.57 -23.32 -1.62
N LYS A 183 12.85 -22.35 -1.02
CA LYS A 183 12.63 -21.01 -1.62
C LYS A 183 13.90 -20.17 -1.62
N VAL A 184 14.74 -20.27 -0.59
CA VAL A 184 16.03 -19.59 -0.49
C VAL A 184 17.03 -20.25 -1.44
N GLU A 185 17.14 -21.57 -1.47
CA GLU A 185 17.96 -22.31 -2.42
C GLU A 185 17.45 -22.14 -3.86
N ALA A 186 16.13 -22.08 -4.10
CA ALA A 186 15.61 -21.75 -5.42
C ALA A 186 15.86 -20.28 -5.78
N ALA A 187 15.81 -19.35 -4.81
CA ALA A 187 16.15 -17.95 -5.03
C ALA A 187 17.66 -17.77 -5.29
N GLU A 188 18.52 -18.45 -4.54
CA GLU A 188 19.99 -18.45 -4.68
C GLU A 188 20.45 -19.22 -5.91
N ALA A 189 19.78 -20.32 -6.29
CA ALA A 189 20.01 -21.02 -7.55
C ALA A 189 19.56 -20.17 -8.73
N LEU A 190 18.41 -19.49 -8.63
CA LEU A 190 17.97 -18.53 -9.63
C LEU A 190 18.88 -17.29 -9.69
N GLU A 191 19.43 -16.84 -8.57
CA GLU A 191 20.40 -15.74 -8.49
C GLU A 191 21.75 -16.17 -9.06
N ARG A 192 22.17 -17.43 -8.87
CA ARG A 192 23.31 -18.05 -9.59
C ARG A 192 23.04 -18.18 -11.07
N ASP A 193 21.86 -18.61 -11.48
CA ASP A 193 21.46 -18.72 -12.88
C ASP A 193 21.36 -17.32 -13.52
N LEU A 194 20.91 -16.30 -12.78
CA LEU A 194 20.87 -14.91 -13.20
C LEU A 194 22.27 -14.29 -13.27
N ALA A 195 23.17 -14.63 -12.34
CA ALA A 195 24.58 -14.22 -12.39
C ALA A 195 25.33 -14.94 -13.53
N ALA A 196 24.91 -16.15 -13.90
CA ALA A 196 25.38 -16.85 -15.10
C ALA A 196 24.82 -16.20 -16.37
N VAL A 197 23.55 -15.77 -16.38
CA VAL A 197 22.92 -15.00 -17.47
C VAL A 197 23.53 -13.60 -17.59
N ALA A 198 23.97 -12.99 -16.49
CA ALA A 198 24.65 -11.68 -16.50
C ALA A 198 26.01 -11.69 -17.24
N VAL A 199 26.55 -12.87 -17.55
CA VAL A 199 27.75 -13.03 -18.39
C VAL A 199 27.40 -13.44 -19.84
N GLU A 200 26.16 -13.84 -20.11
CA GLU A 200 25.67 -14.14 -21.46
C GLU A 200 24.78 -13.01 -21.99
N LYS A 201 25.39 -12.08 -22.74
CA LYS A 201 24.74 -11.15 -23.70
C LYS A 201 23.39 -10.56 -23.24
N LEU A 202 23.43 -9.42 -22.55
CA LEU A 202 22.27 -8.51 -22.44
C LEU A 202 21.77 -8.17 -23.85
N GLU A 203 20.51 -8.49 -24.16
CA GLU A 203 19.93 -8.18 -25.47
C GLU A 203 19.51 -6.71 -25.55
N TRP A 204 19.11 -6.11 -24.42
CA TRP A 204 18.76 -4.69 -24.35
C TRP A 204 19.79 -3.90 -23.54
N PRO A 205 20.69 -3.14 -24.20
CA PRO A 205 21.77 -2.41 -23.53
C PRO A 205 21.27 -1.34 -22.56
N GLU A 206 20.05 -0.83 -22.73
CA GLU A 206 19.42 0.14 -21.81
C GLU A 206 19.24 -0.42 -20.38
N ILE A 207 19.03 -1.73 -20.25
CA ILE A 207 18.94 -2.39 -18.94
C ILE A 207 20.30 -2.33 -18.23
N GLY A 208 21.39 -2.53 -18.97
CA GLY A 208 22.74 -2.39 -18.46
C GLY A 208 23.04 -0.98 -17.93
N VAL A 209 22.52 0.05 -18.60
CA VAL A 209 22.64 1.46 -18.16
C VAL A 209 21.84 1.70 -16.88
N VAL A 210 20.64 1.16 -16.74
CA VAL A 210 19.84 1.29 -15.51
C VAL A 210 20.53 0.62 -14.32
N ILE A 211 21.11 -0.56 -14.54
CA ILE A 211 21.84 -1.31 -13.51
C ILE A 211 23.11 -0.56 -13.08
N GLN A 212 23.83 0.07 -14.00
CA GLN A 212 25.10 0.77 -13.72
C GLN A 212 24.92 2.21 -13.22
N GLU A 213 23.95 2.96 -13.76
CA GLU A 213 23.77 4.40 -13.49
C GLU A 213 22.73 4.68 -12.40
N THR A 214 22.16 3.67 -11.74
CA THR A 214 21.09 3.81 -10.72
C THR A 214 19.89 4.63 -11.18
N ARG A 215 19.60 4.61 -12.48
CA ARG A 215 18.43 5.31 -13.03
C ARG A 215 17.15 4.66 -12.48
N ARG A 216 16.20 5.51 -12.11
CA ARG A 216 14.91 5.10 -11.53
C ARG A 216 13.80 5.02 -12.58
N GLU A 217 14.11 5.33 -13.83
CA GLU A 217 13.15 5.36 -14.93
C GLU A 217 13.70 4.53 -16.09
N LEU A 218 12.85 3.70 -16.67
CA LEU A 218 13.18 2.89 -17.83
C LEU A 218 12.03 2.91 -18.83
N SER A 219 12.33 3.37 -20.04
CA SER A 219 11.40 3.42 -21.16
C SER A 219 11.95 2.60 -22.31
N LEU A 220 11.23 1.54 -22.67
CA LEU A 220 11.58 0.62 -23.75
C LEU A 220 10.48 0.68 -24.79
N LYS A 221 10.76 1.38 -25.90
CA LYS A 221 9.83 1.57 -27.03
C LYS A 221 10.37 0.89 -28.28
N GLY A 222 9.51 0.16 -28.99
CA GLY A 222 9.80 -0.45 -30.30
C GLY A 222 10.94 -1.47 -30.25
N LYS A 223 11.22 -2.05 -29.08
CA LYS A 223 12.28 -3.05 -28.96
C LYS A 223 11.82 -4.39 -29.56
N PRO A 224 12.69 -5.06 -30.33
CA PRO A 224 12.37 -6.39 -30.84
C PRO A 224 12.23 -7.36 -29.67
N PRO A 225 11.28 -8.31 -29.75
CA PRO A 225 11.09 -9.30 -28.71
C PRO A 225 12.36 -10.15 -28.57
N VAL A 226 12.80 -10.35 -27.32
CA VAL A 226 13.91 -11.25 -27.01
C VAL A 226 13.45 -12.69 -27.29
N ALA A 227 14.19 -13.43 -28.10
CA ALA A 227 13.88 -14.83 -28.41
C ALA A 227 14.40 -15.73 -27.28
N GLY A 228 13.77 -15.66 -26.10
CA GLY A 228 14.15 -16.42 -24.91
C GLY A 228 13.07 -17.38 -24.42
N PRO A 229 13.43 -18.41 -23.62
CA PRO A 229 12.47 -19.36 -23.04
C PRO A 229 11.52 -18.73 -22.00
N ARG A 230 11.77 -17.48 -21.57
CA ARG A 230 10.99 -16.74 -20.57
C ARG A 230 10.12 -15.62 -21.17
N GLY A 231 9.91 -15.63 -22.48
CA GLY A 231 9.04 -14.68 -23.19
C GLY A 231 9.80 -13.52 -23.86
N PRO A 232 9.07 -12.53 -24.41
CA PRO A 232 9.63 -11.47 -25.26
C PRO A 232 10.40 -10.37 -24.50
N ILE A 233 10.51 -10.49 -23.18
CA ILE A 233 11.15 -9.51 -22.29
C ILE A 233 12.49 -10.07 -21.82
N ASP A 234 13.54 -9.23 -21.86
CA ASP A 234 14.83 -9.55 -21.26
C ASP A 234 14.69 -9.80 -19.74
N PRO A 235 15.01 -11.01 -19.23
CA PRO A 235 14.89 -11.33 -17.81
C PRO A 235 15.67 -10.39 -16.87
N ALA A 236 16.72 -9.74 -17.37
CA ALA A 236 17.51 -8.78 -16.59
C ALA A 236 16.69 -7.55 -16.14
N LEU A 237 15.61 -7.21 -16.86
CA LEU A 237 14.71 -6.11 -16.49
C LEU A 237 14.19 -6.24 -15.06
N TRP A 238 13.83 -7.46 -14.65
CA TRP A 238 13.23 -7.73 -13.35
C TRP A 238 14.24 -7.72 -12.20
N GLY A 239 15.53 -7.61 -12.51
CA GLY A 239 16.61 -7.35 -11.54
C GLY A 239 16.72 -5.88 -11.13
N CYS A 240 16.07 -4.96 -11.85
CA CYS A 240 16.14 -3.51 -11.60
C CYS A 240 15.20 -3.07 -10.47
N VAL A 241 15.45 -3.54 -9.23
CA VAL A 241 14.57 -3.33 -8.06
C VAL A 241 14.34 -1.84 -7.71
N CYS A 242 15.25 -0.95 -8.10
CA CYS A 242 15.20 0.49 -7.81
C CYS A 242 14.33 1.31 -8.77
N LEU A 243 13.58 0.68 -9.70
CA LEU A 243 12.75 1.40 -10.68
C LEU A 243 11.51 2.02 -10.01
N TYR A 244 11.26 3.29 -10.35
CA TYR A 244 10.07 4.06 -10.04
C TYR A 244 9.13 4.18 -11.25
N GLU A 245 9.68 4.33 -12.45
CA GLU A 245 8.91 4.36 -13.69
C GLU A 245 9.37 3.28 -14.65
N LEU A 246 8.41 2.49 -15.14
CA LEU A 246 8.63 1.49 -16.16
C LEU A 246 7.62 1.67 -17.28
N ARG A 247 8.12 1.92 -18.48
CA ARG A 247 7.35 1.97 -19.72
C ARG A 247 7.81 0.87 -20.67
N LEU A 248 6.90 -0.03 -21.02
CA LEU A 248 7.13 -1.14 -21.93
C LEU A 248 6.16 -1.05 -23.11
N GLU A 249 6.66 -0.61 -24.25
CA GLU A 249 5.95 -0.57 -25.53
C GLU A 249 6.78 -1.39 -26.53
N LEU A 250 6.51 -2.71 -26.64
CA LEU A 250 7.31 -3.58 -27.51
C LEU A 250 6.87 -3.47 -28.97
N ALA A 251 7.79 -3.76 -29.90
CA ALA A 251 7.45 -3.85 -31.31
C ALA A 251 6.49 -5.03 -31.57
N ASP A 252 5.68 -4.90 -32.62
CA ASP A 252 4.81 -5.96 -33.15
C ASP A 252 3.74 -6.52 -32.19
N LYS A 253 3.45 -5.82 -31.08
CA LYS A 253 2.46 -6.23 -30.06
C LYS A 253 2.68 -7.66 -29.57
N VAL A 254 3.93 -8.12 -29.45
CA VAL A 254 4.25 -9.52 -29.11
C VAL A 254 4.07 -9.80 -27.61
N LEU A 255 4.00 -8.77 -26.77
CA LEU A 255 3.82 -8.95 -25.34
C LEU A 255 2.37 -9.38 -25.01
N VAL A 256 2.19 -10.68 -24.80
CA VAL A 256 0.87 -11.31 -24.52
C VAL A 256 0.56 -11.43 -23.02
N GLU A 257 1.58 -11.52 -22.18
CA GLU A 257 1.43 -11.60 -20.73
C GLU A 257 2.61 -10.93 -20.02
N LEU A 258 2.36 -10.37 -18.83
CA LEU A 258 3.42 -9.92 -17.93
C LEU A 258 3.80 -11.06 -16.99
N PRO A 259 5.12 -11.33 -16.81
CA PRO A 259 5.58 -12.39 -15.93
C PRO A 259 5.36 -12.02 -14.45
N SER A 260 5.32 -13.03 -13.59
CA SER A 260 5.10 -12.86 -12.14
C SER A 260 6.19 -12.01 -11.46
N GLU A 261 7.35 -11.94 -12.09
CA GLU A 261 8.58 -11.25 -11.70
C GLU A 261 8.42 -9.73 -11.65
N VAL A 262 7.38 -9.17 -12.26
CA VAL A 262 6.98 -7.76 -12.09
C VAL A 262 6.84 -7.39 -10.61
N SER A 263 6.49 -8.35 -9.76
CA SER A 263 6.38 -8.18 -8.31
C SER A 263 7.66 -7.73 -7.61
N ARG A 264 8.84 -7.96 -8.21
CA ARG A 264 10.15 -7.57 -7.67
C ARG A 264 10.39 -6.07 -7.69
N LEU A 265 9.66 -5.34 -8.53
CA LEU A 265 9.80 -3.88 -8.67
C LEU A 265 9.02 -3.16 -7.56
N HIS A 266 9.32 -3.46 -6.30
CA HIS A 266 8.55 -3.01 -5.12
C HIS A 266 8.41 -1.48 -4.99
N ASP A 267 9.34 -0.75 -5.59
CA ASP A 267 9.43 0.70 -5.54
C ASP A 267 8.67 1.40 -6.67
N LEU A 268 8.12 0.65 -7.62
CA LEU A 268 7.47 1.17 -8.81
C LEU A 268 6.24 2.03 -8.46
N THR A 269 6.23 3.26 -8.98
CA THR A 269 5.12 4.22 -8.84
C THR A 269 4.34 4.38 -10.13
N THR A 270 4.98 4.19 -11.28
CA THR A 270 4.38 4.35 -12.61
C THR A 270 4.69 3.11 -13.45
N LEU A 271 3.66 2.44 -13.93
CA LEU A 271 3.78 1.30 -14.85
C LEU A 271 2.94 1.55 -16.10
N ILE A 272 3.60 1.59 -17.24
CA ILE A 272 2.97 1.85 -18.53
C ILE A 272 3.28 0.69 -19.46
N VAL A 273 2.26 -0.07 -19.82
CA VAL A 273 2.32 -1.26 -20.68
C VAL A 273 1.33 -1.14 -21.85
N SER A 274 1.00 0.10 -22.22
CA SER A 274 0.08 0.41 -23.31
C SER A 274 0.61 -0.07 -24.67
N HIS A 275 -0.30 -0.28 -25.63
CA HIS A 275 0.00 -0.68 -27.02
C HIS A 275 0.72 -2.04 -27.15
N ASN A 276 0.38 -3.01 -26.31
CA ASN A 276 0.84 -4.39 -26.41
C ASN A 276 -0.32 -5.34 -26.78
N ALA A 277 -0.17 -6.66 -26.62
CA ALA A 277 -1.24 -7.64 -26.81
C ALA A 277 -1.58 -8.38 -25.51
N LEU A 278 -1.46 -7.68 -24.36
CA LEU A 278 -1.67 -8.29 -23.05
C LEU A 278 -3.09 -8.86 -22.95
N ARG A 279 -3.22 -10.16 -22.69
CA ARG A 279 -4.51 -10.83 -22.48
C ARG A 279 -4.92 -10.88 -21.02
N SER A 280 -3.93 -10.91 -20.13
CA SER A 280 -4.11 -10.95 -18.68
C SER A 280 -2.94 -10.28 -17.97
N LEU A 281 -3.19 -9.82 -16.75
CA LEU A 281 -2.17 -9.35 -15.82
C LEU A 281 -1.95 -10.41 -14.72
N PRO A 282 -0.72 -10.61 -14.23
CA PRO A 282 -0.45 -11.56 -13.17
C PRO A 282 -1.03 -11.06 -11.84
N GLU A 283 -1.50 -11.98 -10.98
CA GLU A 283 -1.94 -11.67 -9.60
C GLU A 283 -0.82 -11.05 -8.74
N SER A 284 0.43 -11.22 -9.15
CA SER A 284 1.58 -10.62 -8.48
C SER A 284 1.63 -9.10 -8.64
N ILE A 285 0.86 -8.49 -9.56
CA ILE A 285 0.80 -7.03 -9.72
C ILE A 285 0.32 -6.32 -8.44
N GLY A 286 -0.51 -6.98 -7.62
CA GLY A 286 -0.99 -6.41 -6.36
C GLY A 286 0.08 -6.26 -5.28
N THR A 287 1.30 -6.78 -5.48
CA THR A 287 2.42 -6.55 -4.55
C THR A 287 3.03 -5.15 -4.69
N LEU A 288 2.74 -4.44 -5.79
CA LEU A 288 3.24 -3.10 -6.11
C LEU A 288 2.48 -2.02 -5.31
N LYS A 289 2.58 -2.06 -3.98
CA LYS A 289 1.77 -1.21 -3.08
C LYS A 289 2.01 0.29 -3.23
N LYS A 290 3.12 0.69 -3.86
CA LYS A 290 3.49 2.08 -4.15
C LYS A 290 3.00 2.58 -5.51
N LEU A 291 2.37 1.73 -6.30
CA LEU A 291 1.90 2.07 -7.64
C LEU A 291 0.81 3.14 -7.56
N LYS A 292 1.04 4.26 -8.25
CA LYS A 292 0.14 5.42 -8.33
C LYS A 292 -0.45 5.58 -9.73
N ASN A 293 0.33 5.31 -10.77
CA ASN A 293 -0.13 5.37 -12.15
C ASN A 293 0.01 4.01 -12.83
N PHE A 294 -1.09 3.50 -13.38
CA PHE A 294 -1.11 2.29 -14.18
C PHE A 294 -1.81 2.55 -15.51
N GLU A 295 -1.06 2.43 -16.59
CA GLU A 295 -1.56 2.58 -17.97
C GLU A 295 -1.34 1.28 -18.74
N ALA A 296 -2.43 0.70 -19.21
CA ALA A 296 -2.46 -0.51 -20.03
C ALA A 296 -3.42 -0.35 -21.21
N ALA A 297 -3.46 0.84 -21.80
CA ALA A 297 -4.34 1.15 -22.92
C ALA A 297 -3.97 0.35 -24.17
N ASN A 298 -4.93 0.07 -25.05
CA ASN A 298 -4.76 -0.64 -26.32
C ASN A 298 -4.09 -2.02 -26.15
N ASN A 299 -4.71 -2.86 -25.33
CA ASN A 299 -4.31 -4.25 -25.08
C ASN A 299 -5.50 -5.19 -25.34
N GLN A 300 -5.43 -6.44 -24.89
CA GLN A 300 -6.49 -7.46 -25.07
C GLN A 300 -7.01 -7.98 -23.72
N LEU A 301 -6.92 -7.17 -22.65
CA LEU A 301 -7.27 -7.58 -21.30
C LEU A 301 -8.75 -7.92 -21.19
N VAL A 302 -9.07 -9.10 -20.68
CA VAL A 302 -10.47 -9.56 -20.48
C VAL A 302 -10.97 -9.25 -19.06
N GLU A 303 -10.07 -9.29 -18.09
CA GLU A 303 -10.36 -8.96 -16.69
C GLU A 303 -9.13 -8.35 -16.00
N LEU A 304 -9.38 -7.64 -14.88
CA LEU A 304 -8.33 -7.23 -13.96
C LEU A 304 -8.21 -8.28 -12.83
N PRO A 305 -6.99 -8.64 -12.39
CA PRO A 305 -6.80 -9.65 -11.35
C PRO A 305 -7.33 -9.16 -10.00
N GLN A 306 -7.73 -10.07 -9.12
CA GLN A 306 -8.34 -9.70 -7.83
C GLN A 306 -7.36 -8.94 -6.93
N SER A 307 -6.07 -9.21 -7.08
CA SER A 307 -4.99 -8.48 -6.42
C SER A 307 -4.96 -6.96 -6.70
N PHE A 308 -5.62 -6.45 -7.75
CA PHE A 308 -5.70 -5.00 -8.02
C PHE A 308 -6.35 -4.23 -6.86
N SER A 309 -7.23 -4.88 -6.09
CA SER A 309 -7.86 -4.31 -4.89
C SER A 309 -6.87 -3.92 -3.80
N LEU A 310 -5.64 -4.45 -3.84
CA LEU A 310 -4.56 -4.17 -2.87
C LEU A 310 -3.81 -2.86 -3.17
N LEU A 311 -3.96 -2.30 -4.37
CA LEU A 311 -3.25 -1.10 -4.84
C LEU A 311 -3.86 0.18 -4.28
N LYS A 312 -3.90 0.32 -2.95
CA LYS A 312 -4.59 1.42 -2.25
C LYS A 312 -4.06 2.83 -2.57
N GLN A 313 -2.87 2.94 -3.15
CA GLN A 313 -2.27 4.21 -3.56
C GLN A 313 -2.50 4.55 -5.04
N LEU A 314 -3.24 3.72 -5.78
CA LEU A 314 -3.49 3.95 -7.20
C LEU A 314 -4.36 5.20 -7.37
N GLN A 315 -3.85 6.14 -8.16
CA GLN A 315 -4.48 7.44 -8.45
C GLN A 315 -4.98 7.49 -9.89
N VAL A 316 -4.21 6.94 -10.82
CA VAL A 316 -4.54 6.96 -12.24
C VAL A 316 -4.59 5.53 -12.76
N LEU A 317 -5.71 5.21 -13.41
CA LEU A 317 -5.93 3.95 -14.09
C LEU A 317 -6.38 4.22 -15.52
N ASP A 318 -5.58 3.80 -16.50
CA ASP A 318 -5.97 3.79 -17.91
C ASP A 318 -5.96 2.35 -18.45
N VAL A 319 -7.13 1.87 -18.83
CA VAL A 319 -7.36 0.55 -19.43
C VAL A 319 -8.18 0.67 -20.72
N THR A 320 -8.11 1.83 -21.38
CA THR A 320 -8.83 2.12 -22.63
C THR A 320 -8.46 1.14 -23.73
N GLY A 321 -9.39 0.76 -24.62
CA GLY A 321 -9.10 -0.11 -25.76
C GLY A 321 -8.71 -1.53 -25.33
N ASN A 322 -9.52 -2.16 -24.48
CA ASN A 322 -9.35 -3.53 -24.00
C ASN A 322 -10.66 -4.32 -24.19
N GLN A 323 -10.78 -5.50 -23.56
CA GLN A 323 -11.95 -6.37 -23.65
C GLN A 323 -12.63 -6.59 -22.29
N LEU A 324 -12.43 -5.67 -21.35
CA LEU A 324 -12.91 -5.79 -19.97
C LEU A 324 -14.43 -5.80 -19.94
N THR A 325 -15.00 -6.76 -19.21
CA THR A 325 -16.46 -6.82 -18.95
C THR A 325 -16.86 -6.19 -17.62
N SER A 326 -15.92 -6.06 -16.68
CA SER A 326 -16.14 -5.46 -15.37
C SER A 326 -14.87 -4.81 -14.80
N LEU A 327 -15.06 -3.84 -13.92
CA LEU A 327 -14.02 -3.16 -13.15
C LEU A 327 -14.11 -3.47 -11.63
N SER A 328 -14.85 -4.49 -11.20
CA SER A 328 -15.12 -4.73 -9.77
C SER A 328 -13.90 -4.74 -8.83
N PRO A 329 -12.71 -5.26 -9.21
CA PRO A 329 -11.54 -5.25 -8.32
C PRO A 329 -11.11 -3.86 -7.85
N ILE A 330 -11.47 -2.80 -8.60
CA ILE A 330 -11.09 -1.42 -8.27
C ILE A 330 -12.11 -0.69 -7.37
N ALA A 331 -13.22 -1.34 -7.00
CA ALA A 331 -14.26 -0.73 -6.15
C ALA A 331 -13.74 -0.31 -4.76
N SER A 332 -12.64 -0.92 -4.30
CA SER A 332 -12.05 -0.66 -2.98
C SER A 332 -10.88 0.35 -3.01
N LEU A 333 -10.65 1.01 -4.15
CA LEU A 333 -9.52 1.92 -4.35
C LEU A 333 -9.94 3.37 -4.10
N GLU A 334 -9.78 3.84 -2.87
CA GLU A 334 -10.26 5.15 -2.41
C GLU A 334 -9.43 6.35 -2.92
N SER A 335 -8.17 6.09 -3.34
CA SER A 335 -7.24 7.14 -3.81
C SER A 335 -7.35 7.48 -5.29
N LEU A 336 -8.30 6.89 -6.02
CA LEU A 336 -8.45 7.11 -7.46
C LEU A 336 -8.85 8.57 -7.77
N VAL A 337 -8.11 9.17 -8.70
CA VAL A 337 -8.31 10.53 -9.21
C VAL A 337 -8.79 10.49 -10.66
N ALA A 338 -8.25 9.58 -11.47
CA ALA A 338 -8.65 9.43 -12.87
C ALA A 338 -8.82 7.96 -13.24
N VAL A 339 -9.98 7.64 -13.84
CA VAL A 339 -10.27 6.31 -14.39
C VAL A 339 -10.67 6.48 -15.85
N LYS A 340 -9.87 5.89 -16.73
CA LYS A 340 -10.11 5.80 -18.17
C LYS A 340 -10.29 4.33 -18.55
N ALA A 341 -11.45 3.98 -19.06
CA ALA A 341 -11.82 2.63 -19.45
C ALA A 341 -12.67 2.64 -20.73
N GLY A 342 -12.35 3.54 -21.66
CA GLY A 342 -13.02 3.63 -22.97
C GLY A 342 -12.81 2.38 -23.83
N ASP A 343 -13.65 2.18 -24.83
CA ASP A 343 -13.51 1.10 -25.82
C ASP A 343 -13.29 -0.29 -25.17
N ASN A 344 -14.23 -0.66 -24.31
CA ASN A 344 -14.25 -1.94 -23.60
C ASN A 344 -15.62 -2.62 -23.75
N LYS A 345 -15.88 -3.70 -22.99
CA LYS A 345 -17.15 -4.44 -22.99
C LYS A 345 -17.88 -4.30 -21.65
N LEU A 346 -17.68 -3.18 -20.94
CA LEU A 346 -18.25 -2.96 -19.62
C LEU A 346 -19.77 -2.88 -19.68
N THR A 347 -20.46 -3.65 -18.83
CA THR A 347 -21.93 -3.65 -18.74
C THR A 347 -22.47 -2.83 -17.57
N GLU A 348 -21.66 -2.64 -16.54
CA GLU A 348 -21.98 -1.97 -15.29
C GLU A 348 -20.80 -1.12 -14.81
N LEU A 349 -21.07 -0.21 -13.85
CA LEU A 349 -20.05 0.61 -13.21
C LEU A 349 -19.94 0.22 -11.73
N PRO A 350 -19.23 -0.86 -11.36
CA PRO A 350 -19.31 -1.45 -10.02
C PRO A 350 -18.50 -0.66 -8.97
N LEU A 351 -18.23 0.62 -9.21
CA LEU A 351 -17.45 1.45 -8.32
C LEU A 351 -18.29 1.88 -7.11
N ALA A 352 -17.73 1.72 -5.92
CA ALA A 352 -18.25 2.33 -4.71
C ALA A 352 -17.94 3.84 -4.73
N PHE A 353 -18.60 4.58 -5.63
CA PHE A 353 -18.39 6.02 -5.84
C PHE A 353 -18.54 6.85 -4.55
N GLU A 354 -19.27 6.34 -3.56
CA GLU A 354 -19.39 6.93 -2.22
C GLU A 354 -18.04 7.09 -1.51
N ALA A 355 -17.08 6.21 -1.78
CA ALA A 355 -15.74 6.22 -1.17
C ALA A 355 -14.70 6.98 -2.02
N LEU A 356 -15.05 7.41 -3.23
CA LEU A 356 -14.14 8.08 -4.18
C LEU A 356 -14.22 9.60 -4.02
N GLU A 357 -13.64 10.12 -2.93
CA GLU A 357 -13.69 11.56 -2.61
C GLU A 357 -12.84 12.42 -3.57
N HIS A 358 -11.78 11.85 -4.14
CA HIS A 358 -10.80 12.55 -4.97
C HIS A 358 -10.97 12.36 -6.48
N LEU A 359 -12.02 11.64 -6.92
CA LEU A 359 -12.23 11.34 -8.33
C LEU A 359 -12.54 12.62 -9.12
N ALA A 360 -11.66 12.96 -10.06
CA ALA A 360 -11.77 14.12 -10.93
C ALA A 360 -12.20 13.75 -12.36
N THR A 361 -11.69 12.64 -12.89
CA THR A 361 -11.98 12.23 -14.27
C THR A 361 -12.51 10.81 -14.31
N TYR A 362 -13.68 10.64 -14.92
CA TYR A 362 -14.27 9.34 -15.19
C TYR A 362 -14.65 9.25 -16.67
N ALA A 363 -13.88 8.47 -17.44
CA ALA A 363 -14.09 8.29 -18.87
C ALA A 363 -14.25 6.80 -19.20
N ALA A 364 -15.42 6.40 -19.67
CA ALA A 364 -15.69 5.07 -20.21
C ALA A 364 -16.54 5.15 -21.50
N PRO A 365 -16.08 5.87 -22.54
CA PRO A 365 -16.78 5.91 -23.82
C PRO A 365 -16.80 4.53 -24.50
N ALA A 366 -17.72 4.33 -25.44
CA ALA A 366 -17.82 3.15 -26.29
C ALA A 366 -17.81 1.81 -25.52
N ASN A 367 -18.69 1.70 -24.52
CA ASN A 367 -18.90 0.49 -23.73
C ASN A 367 -20.36 -0.02 -23.88
N GLN A 368 -20.75 -1.01 -23.08
CA GLN A 368 -22.10 -1.61 -23.09
C GLN A 368 -22.89 -1.25 -21.81
N ILE A 369 -22.58 -0.12 -21.19
CA ILE A 369 -23.16 0.28 -19.91
C ILE A 369 -24.64 0.60 -20.10
N THR A 370 -25.51 -0.07 -19.34
CA THR A 370 -26.98 0.10 -19.46
C THR A 370 -27.55 1.01 -18.37
N THR A 371 -27.01 0.91 -17.15
CA THR A 371 -27.45 1.67 -15.98
C THR A 371 -26.42 2.72 -15.60
N PHE A 372 -26.87 3.95 -15.42
CA PHE A 372 -26.04 5.01 -14.86
C PHE A 372 -26.11 4.91 -13.33
N GLU A 373 -24.96 4.72 -12.69
CA GLU A 373 -24.89 4.55 -11.23
C GLU A 373 -25.21 5.83 -10.47
N ARG A 374 -26.08 5.70 -9.45
CA ARG A 374 -26.51 6.84 -8.61
C ARG A 374 -25.38 7.40 -7.77
N GLY A 375 -24.44 6.54 -7.36
CA GLY A 375 -23.31 6.90 -6.51
C GLY A 375 -22.38 7.95 -7.12
N LEU A 376 -22.37 8.12 -8.45
CA LEU A 376 -21.54 9.14 -9.13
C LEU A 376 -21.88 10.56 -8.66
N GLY A 377 -23.10 10.80 -8.19
CA GLY A 377 -23.54 12.08 -7.62
C GLY A 377 -22.84 12.47 -6.30
N CYS A 378 -22.13 11.54 -5.65
CA CYS A 378 -21.39 11.79 -4.41
C CYS A 378 -19.99 12.37 -4.66
N CYS A 379 -19.40 12.16 -5.84
CA CYS A 379 -18.04 12.58 -6.17
C CYS A 379 -17.96 14.10 -6.44
N GLN A 380 -17.78 14.90 -5.39
CA GLN A 380 -17.81 16.37 -5.48
C GLN A 380 -16.62 16.99 -6.24
N GLN A 381 -15.56 16.23 -6.49
CA GLN A 381 -14.36 16.67 -7.21
C GLN A 381 -14.42 16.39 -8.73
N LEU A 382 -15.49 15.78 -9.23
CA LEU A 382 -15.60 15.43 -10.66
C LEU A 382 -15.56 16.69 -11.54
N GLN A 383 -14.63 16.64 -12.49
CA GLN A 383 -14.40 17.65 -13.51
C GLN A 383 -14.87 17.18 -14.88
N MET A 384 -14.65 15.90 -15.20
CA MET A 384 -14.99 15.34 -16.50
C MET A 384 -15.68 13.98 -16.32
N ILE A 385 -16.84 13.85 -16.97
CA ILE A 385 -17.55 12.58 -17.12
C ILE A 385 -17.72 12.33 -18.62
N ASP A 386 -17.15 11.24 -19.11
CA ASP A 386 -17.39 10.77 -20.48
C ASP A 386 -17.96 9.35 -20.45
N LEU A 387 -19.20 9.20 -20.88
CA LEU A 387 -19.88 7.92 -21.07
C LEU A 387 -20.48 7.84 -22.47
N ALA A 388 -19.86 8.47 -23.46
CA ALA A 388 -20.32 8.45 -24.84
C ALA A 388 -20.44 7.01 -25.38
N GLY A 389 -21.33 6.78 -26.35
CA GLY A 389 -21.42 5.51 -27.08
C GLY A 389 -21.86 4.30 -26.24
N ASN A 390 -22.50 4.51 -25.09
CA ASN A 390 -23.01 3.45 -24.22
C ASN A 390 -24.49 3.10 -24.52
N LYS A 391 -25.11 2.27 -23.68
CA LYS A 391 -26.52 1.87 -23.76
C LYS A 391 -27.36 2.47 -22.63
N ILE A 392 -26.96 3.63 -22.13
CA ILE A 392 -27.62 4.33 -21.02
C ILE A 392 -28.95 4.89 -21.50
N THR A 393 -30.03 4.54 -20.78
CA THR A 393 -31.39 4.99 -21.13
C THR A 393 -31.87 6.15 -20.26
N GLU A 394 -31.45 6.19 -19.01
CA GLU A 394 -31.93 7.15 -18.01
C GLU A 394 -30.75 7.68 -17.18
N VAL A 395 -30.83 8.96 -16.83
CA VAL A 395 -29.84 9.65 -15.99
C VAL A 395 -30.45 9.89 -14.61
N PRO A 396 -29.80 9.43 -13.52
CA PRO A 396 -30.32 9.54 -12.16
C PRO A 396 -30.36 11.00 -11.69
N ILE A 397 -31.32 11.32 -10.81
CA ILE A 397 -31.45 12.65 -10.20
C ILE A 397 -30.22 13.04 -9.39
N GLU A 398 -29.51 12.04 -8.85
CA GLU A 398 -28.30 12.18 -8.04
C GLU A 398 -27.16 12.86 -8.80
N LEU A 399 -27.11 12.77 -10.14
CA LEU A 399 -26.13 13.53 -10.93
C LEU A 399 -26.27 15.05 -10.71
N GLY A 400 -27.50 15.52 -10.42
CA GLY A 400 -27.77 16.93 -10.08
C GLY A 400 -27.19 17.40 -8.74
N ASN A 401 -26.61 16.51 -7.93
CA ASN A 401 -25.89 16.85 -6.70
C ASN A 401 -24.45 17.28 -6.95
N LEU A 402 -23.93 17.11 -8.17
CA LEU A 402 -22.58 17.53 -8.52
C LEU A 402 -22.44 19.05 -8.54
N THR A 403 -21.25 19.51 -8.16
CA THR A 403 -20.94 20.93 -8.09
C THR A 403 -20.65 21.48 -9.49
N VAL A 404 -21.57 22.32 -10.00
CA VAL A 404 -21.47 22.99 -11.31
C VAL A 404 -20.18 23.80 -11.49
N LYS A 405 -19.54 24.25 -10.39
CA LYS A 405 -18.27 25.01 -10.46
C LYS A 405 -17.07 24.15 -10.85
N LYS A 406 -17.10 22.85 -10.53
CA LYS A 406 -15.99 21.92 -10.76
C LYS A 406 -16.18 21.09 -12.01
N LEU A 407 -17.43 20.74 -12.33
CA LEU A 407 -17.75 19.95 -13.51
C LEU A 407 -17.63 20.79 -14.80
N GLN A 408 -16.62 20.46 -15.60
CA GLN A 408 -16.29 21.16 -16.85
C GLN A 408 -16.94 20.50 -18.06
N SER A 409 -17.00 19.16 -18.10
CA SER A 409 -17.51 18.40 -19.25
C SER A 409 -18.32 17.18 -18.84
N VAL A 410 -19.48 17.01 -19.48
CA VAL A 410 -20.33 15.82 -19.36
C VAL A 410 -20.70 15.36 -20.75
N VAL A 411 -20.06 14.29 -21.21
CA VAL A 411 -20.25 13.72 -22.55
C VAL A 411 -21.09 12.45 -22.43
N LEU A 412 -22.33 12.50 -22.91
CA LEU A 412 -23.25 11.34 -22.93
C LEU A 412 -23.72 11.01 -24.35
N LYS A 413 -23.02 11.51 -25.36
CA LYS A 413 -23.40 11.38 -26.78
C LYS A 413 -23.51 9.91 -27.19
N GLY A 414 -24.38 9.60 -28.15
CA GLY A 414 -24.51 8.22 -28.65
C GLY A 414 -25.20 7.23 -27.70
N ASN A 415 -25.84 7.72 -26.62
CA ASN A 415 -26.66 6.90 -25.73
C ASN A 415 -28.17 6.97 -26.09
N PRO A 416 -28.93 5.87 -25.94
CA PRO A 416 -30.38 5.83 -26.18
C PRO A 416 -31.19 6.48 -25.04
N LEU A 417 -30.93 7.76 -24.76
CA LEU A 417 -31.56 8.51 -23.66
C LEU A 417 -33.06 8.73 -23.90
N ARG A 418 -33.87 8.42 -22.89
CA ARG A 418 -35.34 8.53 -22.94
C ARG A 418 -35.84 9.99 -22.87
N ASP A 419 -35.15 10.84 -22.13
CA ASP A 419 -35.54 12.25 -21.98
C ASP A 419 -35.01 13.08 -23.15
N ALA A 420 -35.93 13.55 -23.99
CA ALA A 420 -35.63 14.35 -25.18
C ALA A 420 -34.92 15.68 -24.87
N ARG A 421 -35.10 16.26 -23.66
CA ARG A 421 -34.36 17.47 -23.27
C ARG A 421 -32.93 17.16 -22.89
N ILE A 422 -32.70 16.10 -22.11
CA ILE A 422 -31.34 15.65 -21.77
C ILE A 422 -30.59 15.33 -23.06
N ARG A 423 -31.24 14.61 -23.99
CA ARG A 423 -30.66 14.31 -25.30
C ARG A 423 -30.24 15.57 -26.06
N ARG A 424 -31.09 16.61 -26.10
CA ARG A 424 -30.76 17.88 -26.75
C ARG A 424 -29.58 18.59 -26.08
N PHE A 425 -29.51 18.61 -24.75
CA PHE A 425 -28.39 19.20 -24.01
C PHE A 425 -27.07 18.47 -24.21
N VAL A 426 -27.13 17.17 -24.51
CA VAL A 426 -25.96 16.31 -24.73
C VAL A 426 -25.47 16.37 -26.18
N GLU A 427 -26.35 16.62 -27.15
CA GLU A 427 -25.97 16.74 -28.57
C GLU A 427 -25.26 18.08 -28.87
N ASP A 428 -25.66 19.15 -28.18
CA ASP A 428 -25.04 20.48 -28.26
C ASP A 428 -23.79 20.53 -27.31
N ASP A 429 -22.56 20.51 -27.84
CA ASP A 429 -21.29 20.47 -27.06
C ASP A 429 -20.94 21.76 -26.28
N SER A 430 -21.93 22.57 -25.90
CA SER A 430 -21.65 23.84 -25.21
C SER A 430 -21.45 23.65 -23.70
N PRO A 431 -20.36 24.17 -23.10
CA PRO A 431 -20.11 24.08 -21.66
C PRO A 431 -21.18 24.79 -20.80
N THR A 432 -21.96 25.72 -21.37
CA THR A 432 -23.10 26.35 -20.68
C THR A 432 -24.24 25.38 -20.41
N LEU A 433 -24.33 24.28 -21.17
CA LEU A 433 -25.38 23.29 -21.05
C LEU A 433 -25.16 22.30 -19.91
N VAL A 434 -23.95 22.16 -19.37
CA VAL A 434 -23.70 21.31 -18.20
C VAL A 434 -24.51 21.83 -17.00
N LYS A 435 -24.55 23.15 -16.79
CA LYS A 435 -25.37 23.77 -15.75
C LYS A 435 -26.87 23.55 -15.96
N ASP A 436 -27.33 23.67 -17.19
CA ASP A 436 -28.75 23.51 -17.54
C ASP A 436 -29.18 22.03 -17.49
N LEU A 437 -28.29 21.13 -17.89
CA LEU A 437 -28.40 19.68 -17.75
C LEU A 437 -28.54 19.31 -16.27
N LEU A 438 -27.60 19.74 -15.41
CA LEU A 438 -27.65 19.47 -13.98
C LEU A 438 -28.90 20.04 -13.32
N ASN A 439 -29.32 21.26 -13.70
CA ASN A 439 -30.56 21.86 -13.19
C ASN A 439 -31.83 21.12 -13.65
N HIS A 440 -31.85 20.61 -14.87
CA HIS A 440 -32.98 19.82 -15.39
C HIS A 440 -33.02 18.43 -14.75
N VAL A 441 -31.86 17.74 -14.65
CA VAL A 441 -31.73 16.45 -13.97
C VAL A 441 -32.13 16.56 -12.50
N ARG A 442 -31.74 17.63 -11.80
CA ARG A 442 -32.14 17.86 -10.39
C ARG A 442 -33.66 17.98 -10.20
N LYS A 443 -34.42 18.38 -11.23
CA LYS A 443 -35.88 18.54 -11.16
C LYS A 443 -36.64 17.34 -11.72
N ASN A 444 -36.11 16.73 -12.78
CA ASN A 444 -36.81 15.77 -13.63
C ASN A 444 -36.07 14.43 -13.81
N GLY A 445 -34.92 14.26 -13.16
CA GLY A 445 -34.11 13.05 -13.23
C GLY A 445 -34.85 11.83 -12.69
N PHE A 446 -34.44 10.65 -13.15
CA PHE A 446 -35.05 9.39 -12.75
C PHE A 446 -34.79 9.13 -11.26
N LYS A 447 -35.85 8.91 -10.48
CA LYS A 447 -35.75 8.67 -9.03
C LYS A 447 -35.54 7.19 -8.68
N GLY A 448 -35.87 6.28 -9.60
CA GLY A 448 -35.93 4.84 -9.36
C GLY A 448 -36.79 4.42 -8.16
N GLU A 449 -37.19 3.15 -8.14
CA GLU A 449 -37.88 2.61 -6.97
C GLU A 449 -36.84 2.39 -5.86
N ALA A 450 -37.09 2.97 -4.68
CA ALA A 450 -36.33 2.67 -3.47
C ALA A 450 -36.79 1.31 -2.90
N PRO A 451 -35.91 0.50 -2.31
CA PRO A 451 -36.35 -0.67 -1.54
C PRO A 451 -37.27 -0.20 -0.40
N PRO A 452 -38.31 -0.99 -0.03
CA PRO A 452 -39.40 -0.50 0.79
C PRO A 452 -38.91 -0.20 2.21
N SER A 453 -38.80 1.08 2.57
CA SER A 453 -38.59 1.49 3.95
C SER A 453 -39.92 1.40 4.71
N LYS A 454 -39.91 0.61 5.79
CA LYS A 454 -41.03 0.47 6.69
C LYS A 454 -41.32 1.80 7.39
N GLY A 455 -42.52 2.32 7.11
CA GLY A 455 -43.49 2.82 8.09
C GLY A 455 -43.10 3.95 9.05
N GLY A 456 -43.87 5.04 9.02
CA GLY A 456 -44.05 5.91 10.19
C GLY A 456 -44.14 7.40 9.85
N GLY A 457 -45.33 7.90 9.56
CA GLY A 457 -45.54 9.28 9.15
C GLY A 457 -45.58 10.30 10.28
N LYS A 458 -45.42 11.59 9.91
CA LYS A 458 -46.40 12.66 10.21
C LYS A 458 -45.99 13.96 9.54
N LYS A 459 -46.97 14.59 8.88
CA LYS A 459 -46.93 15.96 8.37
C LYS A 459 -46.51 16.94 9.47
N GLY A 460 -45.51 17.78 9.20
CA GLY A 460 -45.04 18.84 10.09
C GLY A 460 -44.51 20.05 9.33
N LYS A 461 -45.37 21.08 9.24
CA LYS A 461 -45.16 22.52 9.04
C LYS A 461 -43.73 23.07 8.79
N LYS A 462 -43.67 23.93 7.77
CA LYS A 462 -42.70 25.02 7.52
C LYS A 462 -41.97 25.51 8.79
N GLY A 463 -40.65 25.44 8.76
CA GLY A 463 -39.75 26.23 9.60
C GLY A 463 -38.59 26.73 8.75
N LYS A 464 -38.55 28.06 8.50
CA LYS A 464 -37.34 28.76 8.08
C LYS A 464 -36.27 28.48 9.14
N ASN A 465 -35.11 27.96 8.76
CA ASN A 465 -33.90 28.22 9.52
C ASN A 465 -32.74 28.50 8.57
N LYS A 466 -32.12 29.64 8.85
CA LYS A 466 -31.01 30.29 8.19
C LYS A 466 -29.80 29.98 9.08
N ALA A 467 -28.79 29.29 8.56
CA ALA A 467 -27.48 29.12 9.19
C ALA A 467 -26.46 29.04 8.03
N SER A 468 -25.93 30.19 7.61
CA SER A 468 -24.60 30.68 7.98
C SER A 468 -23.49 29.71 7.54
N ALA A 469 -23.14 29.78 6.25
CA ALA A 469 -21.86 29.31 5.76
C ALA A 469 -20.80 30.33 6.20
N GLN A 470 -19.89 29.92 7.09
CA GLN A 470 -18.57 30.54 7.20
C GLN A 470 -17.69 29.86 6.15
N ALA A 471 -17.25 30.64 5.18
CA ALA A 471 -16.15 30.28 4.31
C ALA A 471 -14.86 30.48 5.11
N GLU A 472 -14.14 29.40 5.37
CA GLU A 472 -12.69 29.48 5.62
C GLU A 472 -12.03 29.12 4.29
N GLU A 473 -11.35 30.10 3.71
CA GLU A 473 -10.39 29.92 2.62
C GLU A 473 -9.19 29.16 3.21
N LEU A 474 -9.04 27.90 2.81
CA LEU A 474 -7.79 27.15 2.94
C LEU A 474 -7.22 27.08 1.53
N GLU A 475 -6.16 27.85 1.30
CA GLU A 475 -5.26 27.69 0.17
C GLU A 475 -4.67 26.27 0.23
N ASP A 476 -4.95 25.46 -0.79
CA ASP A 476 -4.55 24.05 -0.88
C ASP A 476 -3.41 23.94 -1.90
N ASP A 477 -2.17 23.84 -1.40
CA ASP A 477 -0.92 23.69 -2.15
C ASP A 477 -0.80 22.33 -2.92
N GLY A 478 -1.92 21.61 -3.10
CA GLY A 478 -1.99 20.31 -3.76
C GLY A 478 -2.48 20.32 -5.21
N GLU A 479 -3.06 21.43 -5.69
CA GLU A 479 -3.66 21.51 -7.05
C GLU A 479 -2.62 21.41 -8.17
N ASP A 480 -1.40 21.93 -7.96
CA ASP A 480 -0.35 21.97 -8.98
C ASP A 480 0.14 20.58 -9.40
N ASN A 481 0.12 19.61 -8.49
CA ASN A 481 0.59 18.26 -8.79
C ASN A 481 -0.44 17.43 -9.58
N ILE A 482 -1.74 17.69 -9.35
CA ILE A 482 -2.83 17.00 -10.04
C ILE A 482 -3.01 17.57 -11.45
N ALA A 483 -2.92 18.91 -11.60
CA ALA A 483 -2.96 19.56 -12.90
C ALA A 483 -1.79 19.14 -13.81
N ALA A 484 -0.58 19.00 -13.25
CA ALA A 484 0.58 18.49 -13.99
C ALA A 484 0.39 17.03 -14.45
N LEU A 485 -0.20 16.17 -13.61
CA LEU A 485 -0.53 14.78 -13.94
C LEU A 485 -1.60 14.68 -15.05
N LEU A 486 -2.66 15.50 -14.99
CA LEU A 486 -3.70 15.53 -16.02
C LEU A 486 -3.17 16.10 -17.35
N ALA A 487 -2.29 17.11 -17.31
CA ALA A 487 -1.68 17.70 -18.51
C ALA A 487 -0.70 16.74 -19.21
N ALA A 488 0.04 15.91 -18.46
CA ALA A 488 0.90 14.87 -19.03
C ALA A 488 0.09 13.80 -19.81
N MET A 489 -1.14 13.53 -19.39
CA MET A 489 -2.04 12.56 -20.04
C MET A 489 -2.79 13.09 -21.27
N GLY A 490 -2.83 14.41 -21.51
CA GLY A 490 -3.53 15.01 -22.65
C GLY A 490 -2.73 15.04 -23.96
N LYS A 491 -1.47 14.61 -23.96
CA LYS A 491 -0.56 14.66 -25.12
C LYS A 491 -0.41 13.31 -25.86
N GLY A 492 -1.24 12.32 -25.57
CA GLY A 492 -1.09 10.94 -26.04
C GLY A 492 -2.21 10.41 -26.94
N SER A 493 -2.87 11.26 -27.72
CA SER A 493 -3.87 10.81 -28.70
C SER A 493 -4.20 11.92 -29.70
N ASP A 494 -3.31 12.19 -30.65
CA ASP A 494 -3.61 12.92 -31.89
C ASP A 494 -2.41 12.69 -32.82
N ASP A 495 -2.41 11.58 -33.54
CA ASP A 495 -1.67 11.37 -34.79
C ASP A 495 -2.34 10.17 -35.49
N GLU A 496 -3.49 10.45 -36.11
CA GLU A 496 -4.10 9.55 -37.10
C GLU A 496 -3.34 9.62 -38.42
N ASP A 497 -3.27 8.46 -39.08
CA ASP A 497 -2.55 8.15 -40.30
C ASP A 497 -2.91 9.02 -41.52
N ASP A 498 -1.92 9.68 -42.11
CA ASP A 498 -1.91 10.02 -43.54
C ASP A 498 -1.04 8.99 -44.29
N VAL A 499 -1.65 7.87 -44.69
CA VAL A 499 -1.09 6.98 -45.70
C VAL A 499 -1.50 7.53 -47.07
N GLU A 500 -0.62 8.35 -47.66
CA GLU A 500 -0.70 8.67 -49.08
C GLU A 500 -0.28 7.46 -49.92
N VAL A 501 -1.22 7.01 -50.73
CA VAL A 501 -1.04 6.10 -51.86
C VAL A 501 -0.19 6.79 -52.93
N SER A 502 0.92 6.16 -53.33
CA SER A 502 1.53 6.29 -54.67
C SER A 502 2.35 5.06 -55.00
#